data_AF-A0A3N5SRS0-F1
#
_entry.id   AF-A0A3N5SRS0-F1
#
_cell.length_a   1.000
_cell.length_b   1.000
_cell.length_c   1.000
_cell.angle_alpha   90.00
_cell.angle_beta   90.00
_cell.angle_gamma   90.00
#
_symmetry.space_group_name_H-M   'P 1'
#
loop_
_entity.id
_entity.type
_entity.pdbx_description
1 polymer ?
#
loop_
_entity_poly.entity_id
_entity_poly.type
_entity_poly.pdbx_seq_one_letter_code
_entity_poly.pdbx_strand_id
1 'polypeptide(L)'
;GYGLIPYANPAKQDVSHTMIAIDIAWFMPVDEFKARMDDFIHQIKSAKLRPGFDEILVPGEIDFRREKDYRQNGARLDSVIFDELAALAQTLKIDFPFEREVVAS
;
A
#
# COMPACT_ATOMS: atom_id res chain seq x y z
N GLY A 1 -12.44 -17.15 -23.23
CA GLY A 1 -13.64 -16.49 -22.67
C GLY A 1 -13.15 -15.22 -22.02
N TYR A 2 -13.82 -14.10 -22.23
CA TYR A 2 -13.48 -12.84 -21.57
C TYR A 2 -13.76 -12.99 -20.07
N GLY A 3 -12.78 -13.52 -19.33
CA GLY A 3 -12.90 -14.01 -17.95
C GLY A 3 -13.86 -13.17 -17.11
N LEU A 4 -15.08 -13.67 -16.92
CA LEU A 4 -16.09 -13.00 -16.11
C LEU A 4 -15.75 -13.07 -14.62
N ILE A 5 -14.76 -13.91 -14.26
CA ILE A 5 -14.27 -14.11 -12.91
C ILE A 5 -12.73 -14.04 -12.99
N PRO A 6 -12.14 -12.87 -12.67
CA PRO A 6 -10.69 -12.73 -12.54
C PRO A 6 -10.12 -13.79 -11.60
N TYR A 7 -8.92 -14.29 -11.91
CA TYR A 7 -8.19 -15.27 -11.10
C TYR A 7 -8.83 -16.67 -10.96
N ALA A 8 -9.91 -16.98 -11.71
CA ALA A 8 -10.57 -18.28 -11.63
C ALA A 8 -9.68 -19.46 -12.07
N ASN A 9 -8.71 -19.20 -12.96
CA ASN A 9 -7.70 -20.17 -13.34
C ASN A 9 -6.32 -19.63 -12.96
N PRO A 10 -5.63 -20.22 -11.97
CA PRO A 10 -4.28 -19.82 -11.61
C PRO A 10 -3.28 -19.88 -12.79
N ALA A 11 -3.50 -20.78 -13.76
CA ALA A 11 -2.69 -20.89 -14.97
C ALA A 11 -3.07 -19.88 -16.07
N LYS A 12 -4.22 -19.21 -15.94
CA LYS A 12 -4.74 -18.19 -16.89
C LYS A 12 -5.58 -17.18 -16.12
N GLN A 13 -4.95 -16.12 -15.64
CA GLN A 13 -5.63 -15.17 -14.75
C GLN A 13 -6.68 -14.31 -15.46
N ASP A 14 -6.65 -14.24 -16.80
CA ASP A 14 -7.62 -13.53 -17.65
C ASP A 14 -7.91 -12.09 -17.18
N VAL A 15 -6.85 -11.36 -16.82
CA VAL A 15 -6.91 -9.96 -16.35
C VAL A 15 -6.41 -8.99 -17.42
N SER A 16 -7.04 -7.82 -17.49
CA SER A 16 -6.62 -6.69 -18.33
C SER A 16 -6.41 -5.46 -17.46
N HIS A 17 -5.39 -4.67 -17.80
CA HIS A 17 -5.02 -3.46 -17.09
C HIS A 17 -5.00 -2.30 -18.08
N THR A 18 -5.62 -1.18 -17.71
CA THR A 18 -5.54 0.07 -18.45
C THR A 18 -4.92 1.11 -17.53
N MET A 19 -3.86 1.77 -17.99
CA MET A 19 -3.21 2.86 -17.27
C MET A 19 -3.38 4.16 -18.04
N ILE A 20 -3.61 5.26 -17.30
CA ILE A 20 -3.74 6.61 -17.86
C ILE A 20 -2.82 7.53 -17.06
N ALA A 21 -2.03 8.33 -17.76
CA ALA A 21 -1.23 9.41 -17.18
C ALA A 21 -1.71 10.74 -17.76
N ILE A 22 -1.92 11.72 -16.89
CA ILE A 22 -2.37 13.06 -17.27
C ILE A 22 -1.27 14.04 -16.83
N ASP A 23 -0.76 14.82 -17.78
CA ASP A 23 0.19 15.89 -17.48
C ASP A 23 -0.54 17.09 -16.89
N ILE A 24 -0.29 17.36 -15.60
CA ILE A 24 -0.90 18.48 -14.86
C ILE A 24 -0.50 19.83 -15.48
N ALA A 25 0.71 19.93 -16.04
CA ALA A 25 1.24 21.17 -16.59
C ALA A 25 0.40 21.72 -17.77
N TRP A 26 -0.43 20.88 -18.40
CA TRP A 26 -1.36 21.31 -19.44
C TRP A 26 -2.55 22.11 -18.92
N PHE A 27 -2.82 22.04 -17.61
CA PHE A 27 -3.97 22.68 -16.97
C PHE A 27 -3.55 23.87 -16.10
N MET A 28 -2.43 23.77 -15.40
CA MET A 28 -1.88 24.82 -14.54
C MET A 28 -0.42 24.54 -14.15
N PRO A 29 0.33 25.53 -13.62
CA PRO A 29 1.64 25.28 -13.02
C PRO A 29 1.57 24.20 -11.94
N VAL A 30 2.50 23.25 -11.96
CA VAL A 30 2.50 22.10 -11.04
C VAL A 30 2.58 22.52 -9.57
N ASP A 31 3.32 23.60 -9.27
CA ASP A 31 3.42 24.11 -7.89
C ASP A 31 2.10 24.72 -7.41
N GLU A 32 1.35 25.38 -8.29
CA GLU A 32 0.00 25.87 -7.97
C GLU A 32 -0.97 24.71 -7.72
N PHE A 33 -0.93 23.67 -8.55
CA PHE A 33 -1.73 22.46 -8.34
C PHE A 33 -1.43 21.83 -6.97
N LYS A 34 -0.15 21.69 -6.61
CA LYS A 34 0.26 21.14 -5.31
C LYS A 34 -0.23 21.97 -4.14
N ALA A 35 -0.07 23.30 -4.20
CA ALA A 35 -0.58 24.19 -3.16
C ALA A 35 -2.11 24.05 -2.97
N ARG A 36 -2.86 23.95 -4.08
CA ARG A 36 -4.31 23.71 -4.03
C ARG A 36 -4.67 22.35 -3.43
N MET A 37 -3.86 21.32 -3.69
CA MET A 37 -4.04 20.00 -3.06
C MET A 37 -3.76 20.04 -1.56
N ASP A 38 -2.74 20.78 -1.12
CA ASP A 38 -2.43 20.98 0.30
C ASP A 38 -3.60 21.69 1.02
N ASP A 39 -4.14 22.76 0.43
CA ASP A 39 -5.32 23.45 0.96
C ASP A 39 -6.54 22.53 1.05
N PHE A 40 -6.77 21.71 0.02
CA PHE A 40 -7.87 20.74 0.01
C PHE A 40 -7.71 19.67 1.10
N ILE A 41 -6.51 19.13 1.28
CA ILE A 41 -6.19 18.18 2.35
C ILE A 41 -6.42 18.84 3.72
N HIS A 42 -5.98 20.10 3.90
CA HIS A 42 -6.20 20.84 5.13
C HIS A 42 -7.70 20.99 5.44
N GLN A 43 -8.50 21.36 4.44
CA GLN A 43 -9.95 21.47 4.60
C GLN A 43 -10.59 20.15 5.04
N ILE A 44 -10.23 19.03 4.39
CA ILE A 44 -10.71 17.69 4.79
C ILE A 44 -10.36 17.41 6.25
N LYS A 45 -9.10 17.63 6.64
CA LYS A 45 -8.63 17.32 8.00
C LYS A 45 -9.23 18.22 9.07
N SER A 46 -9.69 19.42 8.69
CA SER A 46 -10.35 20.36 9.61
C SER A 46 -11.82 20.04 9.89
N ALA A 47 -12.42 19.09 9.16
CA ALA A 47 -13.83 18.77 9.31
C ALA A 47 -14.15 18.12 10.67
N LYS A 48 -15.39 18.30 11.13
CA LYS A 48 -15.86 17.77 12.42
C LYS A 48 -15.74 16.25 12.46
N LEU A 49 -15.03 15.75 13.46
CA LEU A 49 -14.90 14.32 13.73
C LEU A 49 -16.22 13.72 14.23
N ARG A 50 -16.48 12.48 13.83
CA ARG A 50 -17.50 11.64 14.46
C ARG A 50 -17.02 11.20 15.86
N PRO A 51 -17.92 10.93 16.82
CA PRO A 51 -17.52 10.39 18.11
C PRO A 51 -16.67 9.11 17.97
N GLY A 52 -15.59 9.03 18.75
CA GLY A 52 -14.67 7.89 18.77
C GLY A 52 -13.59 7.88 17.68
N PHE A 53 -13.37 9.00 16.99
CA PHE A 53 -12.31 9.14 15.99
C PHE A 53 -11.43 10.35 16.34
N ASP A 54 -10.11 10.20 16.17
CA ASP A 54 -9.12 11.21 16.55
C ASP A 54 -8.67 12.08 15.37
N GLU A 55 -8.79 11.59 14.14
CA GLU A 55 -8.39 12.31 12.93
C GLU A 55 -9.14 11.84 11.67
N ILE A 56 -9.05 12.64 10.60
CA ILE A 56 -9.48 12.27 9.25
C ILE A 56 -8.21 12.01 8.43
N LEU A 57 -8.17 10.87 7.76
CA LEU A 57 -7.05 10.45 6.91
C LEU A 57 -7.44 10.60 5.44
N VAL A 58 -6.50 11.08 4.62
CA VAL A 58 -6.69 11.13 3.17
C VAL A 58 -6.17 9.85 2.50
N PRO A 59 -6.67 9.49 1.30
CA PRO A 59 -6.18 8.33 0.58
C PRO A 59 -4.65 8.34 0.43
N GLY A 60 -4.02 7.20 0.73
CA GLY A 60 -2.56 7.04 0.72
C GLY A 60 -1.84 7.40 2.02
N GLU A 61 -2.46 8.14 2.95
CA GLU A 61 -1.78 8.57 4.18
C GLU A 61 -1.45 7.40 5.12
N ILE A 62 -2.37 6.44 5.27
CA ILE A 62 -2.13 5.23 6.08
C ILE A 62 -0.94 4.44 5.53
N ASP A 63 -0.90 4.25 4.22
CA ASP A 63 0.16 3.49 3.56
C ASP A 63 1.49 4.24 3.63
N PHE A 64 1.49 5.57 3.48
CA PHE A 64 2.67 6.41 3.67
C PHE A 64 3.25 6.29 5.08
N ARG A 65 2.40 6.34 6.12
CA ARG A 65 2.84 6.16 7.51
C ARG A 65 3.43 4.77 7.74
N ARG A 66 2.77 3.73 7.21
CA ARG A 66 3.23 2.33 7.31
C ARG A 66 4.54 2.10 6.56
N GLU A 67 4.67 2.65 5.36
CA GLU A 67 5.89 2.56 4.55
C GLU A 67 7.07 3.21 5.27
N LYS A 68 6.87 4.39 5.85
CA LYS A 68 7.90 5.07 6.65
C LYS A 68 8.32 4.24 7.87
N ASP A 69 7.36 3.67 8.59
CA ASP A 69 7.63 2.77 9.72
C ASP A 69 8.42 1.53 9.27
N TYR A 70 7.97 0.85 8.22
CA TYR A 70 8.63 -0.36 7.70
C TYR A 70 10.03 -0.10 7.16
N ARG A 71 10.26 1.07 6.56
CA ARG A 71 11.59 1.47 6.11
C ARG A 71 12.55 1.68 7.28
N GLN A 72 12.05 2.11 8.44
CA GLN A 72 12.86 2.37 9.63
C GLN A 72 13.03 1.11 10.50
N ASN A 73 11.97 0.34 10.66
CA ASN A 73 11.85 -0.72 11.66
C ASN A 73 11.75 -2.13 11.06
N GLY A 74 11.74 -2.26 9.72
CA GLY A 74 11.50 -3.53 9.04
C GLY A 74 10.01 -3.80 8.80
N ALA A 75 9.72 -4.58 7.75
CA ALA A 75 8.35 -4.98 7.44
C ALA A 75 7.90 -6.11 8.36
N ARG A 76 6.70 -5.96 8.94
CA ARG A 76 6.10 -7.01 9.78
C ARG A 76 5.43 -8.07 8.89
N LEU A 77 5.77 -9.32 9.13
CA LEU A 77 5.18 -10.47 8.45
C LEU A 77 4.34 -11.29 9.43
N ASP A 78 3.23 -11.82 8.94
CA ASP A 78 2.51 -12.85 9.68
C ASP A 78 3.39 -14.09 9.82
N SER A 79 3.26 -14.77 10.96
CA SER A 79 4.09 -15.91 11.28
C SER A 79 3.97 -17.08 10.30
N VAL A 80 2.78 -17.30 9.72
CA VAL A 80 2.56 -18.34 8.71
C VAL A 80 3.31 -17.99 7.43
N ILE A 81 3.21 -16.73 6.99
CA ILE A 81 3.91 -16.25 5.79
C ILE A 81 5.42 -16.32 5.96
N PHE A 82 5.93 -15.99 7.15
CA PHE A 82 7.36 -16.13 7.46
C PHE A 82 7.83 -17.58 7.30
N ASP A 83 7.09 -18.53 7.88
CA ASP A 83 7.41 -19.96 7.81
C ASP A 83 7.35 -20.48 6.35
N GLU A 84 6.38 -20.02 5.56
CA GLU A 84 6.27 -20.33 4.13
C GLU A 84 7.46 -19.79 3.32
N LEU A 85 7.87 -18.55 3.57
CA LEU A 85 9.03 -17.94 2.91
C LEU A 85 10.34 -18.64 3.28
N ALA A 86 10.51 -19.02 4.54
CA ALA A 86 11.68 -19.78 5.00
C ALA A 86 11.74 -21.16 4.33
N ALA A 87 10.62 -21.87 4.23
CA ALA A 87 10.53 -23.15 3.52
C ALA A 87 10.82 -23.00 2.02
N LEU A 88 10.35 -21.92 1.40
CA LEU A 88 10.63 -21.60 0.00
C LEU A 88 12.13 -21.32 -0.21
N ALA A 89 12.76 -20.54 0.68
CA ALA A 89 14.20 -20.25 0.62
C ALA A 89 15.04 -21.53 0.71
N GLN A 90 14.68 -22.47 1.58
CA GLN A 90 15.32 -23.80 1.66
C GLN A 90 15.18 -24.59 0.36
N THR A 91 13.98 -24.60 -0.22
CA THR A 91 13.70 -25.29 -1.49
C THR A 91 14.54 -24.72 -2.63
N LEU A 92 14.66 -23.39 -2.67
CA LEU A 92 15.44 -22.67 -3.68
C LEU A 92 16.94 -22.60 -3.36
N LYS A 93 17.36 -23.07 -2.19
CA LYS A 93 18.75 -23.00 -1.68
C LYS A 93 19.29 -21.57 -1.62
N ILE A 94 18.44 -20.63 -1.18
CA ILE A 94 18.78 -19.22 -0.97
C ILE A 94 18.94 -18.99 0.53
N ASP A 95 19.94 -18.20 0.92
CA ASP A 95 20.13 -17.81 2.31
C ASP A 95 18.93 -17.01 2.84
N PHE A 96 18.53 -17.28 4.07
CA PHE A 96 17.39 -16.63 4.73
C PHE A 96 17.84 -16.07 6.08
N PRO A 97 18.55 -14.92 6.09
CA PRO A 97 19.20 -14.38 7.28
C PRO A 97 18.22 -13.56 8.13
N PHE A 98 17.01 -14.08 8.34
CA PHE A 98 15.96 -13.41 9.11
C PHE A 98 15.55 -14.27 10.29
N GLU A 99 15.41 -13.64 11.45
CA GLU A 99 14.91 -14.29 12.65
C GLU A 99 13.41 -14.03 12.81
N ARG A 100 12.70 -15.02 13.34
CA ARG A 100 11.26 -14.90 13.59
C ARG A 100 11.06 -14.01 14.82
N GLU A 101 10.57 -12.79 14.61
CA GLU A 101 10.14 -11.94 15.72
C GLU A 101 8.81 -12.45 16.30
N VAL A 102 8.81 -12.77 17.59
CA VAL A 102 7.58 -13.10 18.32
C VAL A 102 7.02 -11.80 18.88
N VAL A 103 6.03 -11.23 18.19
CA VAL A 103 5.30 -10.07 18.71
C VAL A 103 4.39 -10.57 19.83
N ALA A 104 4.72 -10.23 21.07
CA ALA A 104 3.85 -10.52 22.22
C ALA A 104 2.50 -9.80 22.02
N SER A 105 1.42 -10.56 22.22
CA SER A 105 0.02 -10.12 22.13
C SER A 105 -0.33 -8.99 23.10
#